data_AF-A0A0G1RJR0-F1
#
_entry.id   AF-A0A0G1RJR0-F1
#
_cell.length_a   1.000
_cell.length_b   1.000
_cell.length_c   1.000
_cell.angle_alpha   90.00
_cell.angle_beta   90.00
_cell.angle_gamma   90.00
#
_symmetry.space_group_name_H-M   'P 1'
#
loop_
_entity.id
_entity.type
_entity.pdbx_description
1 polymer ?
#
loop_
_entity_poly.entity_id
_entity_poly.type
_entity_poly.pdbx_seq_one_letter_code
_entity_poly.pdbx_strand_id
1 'polypeptide(L)'
;LLVSVNPKTNKVLLTSVPRDLWINGNKINALHAIGGPEALVSAFEQITGQEIHAYIRTDFEDFKWIVDAFGGVPVGVQTTFTDNTFPNNSDTGIYSVTFTQGQEVMSGERALVFARSRKGNNGEGSDLMRAKRQHLLLQGLVEAVKQPKSQFWPMNVETFFNAVTAPTKMATTLTLEDAYYLWDFYSDKDKYTVESFVVGDEYIYHPGLYPASPYHAWVFIPRDGGLSRLRTDIVHKLSETTESTSSAVTQ
;
A
#
# COMPACT_ATOMS: atom_id res chain seq x y z
N LEU A 1 -0.38 -4.58 2.07
CA LEU A 1 -0.08 -4.11 0.70
C LEU A 1 1.02 -5.00 0.18
N LEU A 2 0.91 -5.47 -1.05
CA LEU A 2 1.92 -6.29 -1.71
C LEU A 2 2.61 -5.42 -2.78
N VAL A 3 3.94 -5.40 -2.75
CA VAL A 3 4.76 -4.79 -3.80
C VAL A 3 5.37 -5.92 -4.61
N SER A 4 5.02 -6.02 -5.88
CA SER A 4 5.55 -7.04 -6.79
C SER A 4 6.44 -6.36 -7.82
N VAL A 5 7.67 -6.86 -7.96
CA VAL A 5 8.67 -6.28 -8.86
C VAL A 5 9.05 -7.33 -9.89
N ASN A 6 8.85 -7.03 -11.17
CA ASN A 6 9.28 -7.87 -12.28
C ASN A 6 10.39 -7.16 -13.07
N PRO A 7 11.67 -7.52 -12.85
CA PRO A 7 12.79 -6.90 -13.56
C PRO A 7 12.89 -7.32 -15.03
N LYS A 8 12.20 -8.39 -15.46
CA LYS A 8 12.20 -8.80 -16.88
C LYS A 8 11.33 -7.90 -17.75
N THR A 9 10.25 -7.36 -17.17
CA THR A 9 9.27 -6.51 -17.86
C THR A 9 9.34 -5.06 -17.42
N ASN A 10 10.24 -4.73 -16.50
CA ASN A 10 10.35 -3.43 -15.84
C ASN A 10 9.02 -2.95 -15.24
N LYS A 11 8.32 -3.84 -14.51
CA LYS A 11 7.03 -3.55 -13.87
C LYS A 11 7.14 -3.59 -12.36
N VAL A 12 6.50 -2.64 -11.70
CA VAL A 12 6.22 -2.66 -10.27
C VAL A 12 4.71 -2.58 -10.08
N LEU A 13 4.12 -3.56 -9.42
CA LEU A 13 2.69 -3.60 -9.12
C LEU A 13 2.46 -3.42 -7.63
N LEU A 14 1.77 -2.34 -7.26
CA LEU A 14 1.31 -2.09 -5.89
C LEU A 14 -0.09 -2.68 -5.75
N THR A 15 -0.21 -3.82 -5.08
CA THR A 15 -1.49 -4.52 -4.88
C THR A 15 -2.02 -4.30 -3.47
N SER A 16 -3.22 -3.73 -3.36
CA SER A 16 -3.93 -3.58 -2.08
C SER A 16 -5.14 -4.51 -2.01
N VAL A 17 -5.19 -5.29 -0.93
CA VAL A 17 -6.33 -6.14 -0.58
C VAL A 17 -7.16 -5.44 0.51
N PRO A 18 -8.49 -5.31 0.35
CA PRO A 18 -9.35 -4.73 1.37
C PRO A 18 -9.25 -5.45 2.71
N ARG A 19 -9.12 -4.65 3.77
CA ARG A 19 -8.90 -5.14 5.14
C ARG A 19 -10.03 -6.04 5.67
N ASP A 20 -11.23 -5.91 5.11
CA ASP A 20 -12.43 -6.64 5.52
C ASP A 20 -12.69 -7.88 4.63
N LEU A 21 -11.75 -8.24 3.73
CA LEU A 21 -11.84 -9.48 2.97
C LEU A 21 -11.83 -10.69 3.91
N TRP A 22 -12.83 -11.55 3.78
CA TRP A 22 -12.96 -12.78 4.53
C TRP A 22 -12.09 -13.89 3.93
N ILE A 23 -11.18 -14.42 4.74
CA ILE A 23 -10.28 -15.50 4.36
C ILE A 23 -9.86 -16.27 5.60
N ASN A 24 -9.74 -17.59 5.48
CA ASN A 24 -9.36 -18.48 6.59
C ASN A 24 -10.20 -18.27 7.87
N GLY A 25 -11.53 -18.10 7.68
CA GLY A 25 -12.50 -17.99 8.76
C GLY A 25 -12.49 -16.65 9.51
N ASN A 26 -11.78 -15.63 9.01
CA ASN A 26 -11.69 -14.31 9.63
C ASN A 26 -11.60 -13.20 8.58
N LYS A 27 -11.71 -11.94 9.01
CA LYS A 27 -11.25 -10.81 8.19
C LYS A 27 -9.73 -10.85 8.09
N ILE A 28 -9.17 -10.53 6.92
CA ILE A 28 -7.71 -10.54 6.69
C ILE A 28 -6.98 -9.66 7.71
N ASN A 29 -7.54 -8.52 8.11
CA ASN A 29 -6.92 -7.64 9.10
C ASN A 29 -6.85 -8.21 10.53
N ALA A 30 -7.59 -9.26 10.84
CA ALA A 30 -7.52 -9.95 12.13
C ALA A 30 -6.42 -11.02 12.16
N LEU A 31 -5.98 -11.52 10.99
CA LEU A 31 -5.03 -12.64 10.91
C LEU A 31 -3.68 -12.31 11.55
N HIS A 32 -3.25 -11.05 11.47
CA HIS A 32 -2.02 -10.61 12.12
C HIS A 32 -2.06 -10.79 13.64
N ALA A 33 -3.20 -10.45 14.27
CA ALA A 33 -3.36 -10.60 15.70
C ALA A 33 -3.48 -12.07 16.13
N ILE A 34 -3.98 -12.94 15.24
CA ILE A 34 -4.21 -14.36 15.50
C ILE A 34 -2.93 -15.19 15.32
N GLY A 35 -2.21 -14.97 14.22
CA GLY A 35 -1.09 -15.82 13.79
C GLY A 35 0.16 -15.07 13.36
N GLY A 36 0.26 -13.77 13.68
CA GLY A 36 1.43 -12.97 13.39
C GLY A 36 1.60 -12.63 11.90
N PRO A 37 2.81 -12.21 11.48
CA PRO A 37 3.08 -11.84 10.09
C PRO A 37 2.91 -13.00 9.12
N GLU A 38 3.28 -14.23 9.51
CA GLU A 38 3.18 -15.42 8.64
C GLU A 38 1.74 -15.72 8.22
N ALA A 39 0.77 -15.54 9.12
CA ALA A 39 -0.65 -15.71 8.78
C ALA A 39 -1.13 -14.71 7.73
N LEU A 40 -0.58 -13.48 7.71
CA LEU A 40 -0.84 -12.51 6.65
C LEU A 40 -0.12 -12.86 5.36
N VAL A 41 1.13 -13.33 5.44
CA VAL A 41 1.92 -13.78 4.28
C VAL A 41 1.14 -14.88 3.55
N SER A 42 0.80 -15.97 4.23
CA SER A 42 0.04 -17.07 3.62
C SER A 42 -1.32 -16.63 3.07
N ALA A 43 -2.00 -15.69 3.73
CA ALA A 43 -3.26 -15.15 3.22
C ALA A 43 -3.06 -14.35 1.93
N PHE A 44 -2.03 -13.50 1.85
CA PHE A 44 -1.72 -12.78 0.61
C PHE A 44 -1.33 -13.75 -0.50
N GLU A 45 -0.50 -14.77 -0.25
CA GLU A 45 -0.16 -15.80 -1.25
C GLU A 45 -1.39 -16.53 -1.74
N GLN A 46 -2.30 -16.92 -0.84
CA GLN A 46 -3.58 -17.53 -1.19
C GLN A 46 -4.45 -16.59 -2.04
N ILE A 47 -4.41 -15.27 -1.80
CA ILE A 47 -5.23 -14.31 -2.54
C ILE A 47 -4.66 -14.03 -3.92
N THR A 48 -3.37 -13.70 -3.98
CA THR A 48 -2.71 -13.18 -5.19
C THR A 48 -2.09 -14.28 -6.04
N GLY A 49 -1.88 -15.47 -5.47
CA GLY A 49 -1.14 -16.56 -6.12
C GLY A 49 0.33 -16.24 -6.34
N GLN A 50 0.85 -15.19 -5.71
CA GLN A 50 2.26 -14.81 -5.77
C GLN A 50 3.01 -15.37 -4.56
N GLU A 51 4.26 -15.77 -4.74
CA GLU A 51 5.18 -16.05 -3.63
C GLU A 51 5.62 -14.74 -2.97
N ILE A 52 5.65 -14.71 -1.65
CA ILE A 52 6.09 -13.54 -0.89
C ILE A 52 7.49 -13.79 -0.32
N HIS A 53 8.46 -13.10 -0.90
CA HIS A 53 9.88 -13.26 -0.52
C HIS A 53 10.24 -12.58 0.81
N ALA A 54 9.57 -11.48 1.14
CA ALA A 54 9.85 -10.73 2.35
C ALA A 54 8.67 -9.86 2.79
N TYR A 55 8.68 -9.41 4.04
CA TYR A 55 7.73 -8.44 4.56
C TYR A 55 8.42 -7.31 5.32
N ILE A 56 7.75 -6.16 5.37
CA ILE A 56 8.03 -5.07 6.31
C ILE A 56 6.75 -4.84 7.12
N ARG A 57 6.88 -4.85 8.45
CA ARG A 57 5.84 -4.52 9.42
C ARG A 57 6.23 -3.22 10.12
N THR A 58 5.32 -2.27 10.12
CA THR A 58 5.50 -0.93 10.70
C THR A 58 4.22 -0.51 11.42
N ASP A 59 4.31 0.51 12.27
CA ASP A 59 3.18 1.14 12.94
C ASP A 59 3.06 2.63 12.60
N PHE A 60 2.20 3.36 13.32
CA PHE A 60 1.98 4.78 13.07
C PHE A 60 3.16 5.66 13.49
N GLU A 61 3.87 5.33 14.56
CA GLU A 61 5.00 6.13 15.03
C GLU A 61 6.21 5.92 14.12
N ASP A 62 6.47 4.67 13.71
CA ASP A 62 7.53 4.35 12.76
C ASP A 62 7.29 4.95 11.38
N PHE A 63 6.04 4.93 10.92
CA PHE A 63 5.65 5.58 9.66
C PHE A 63 5.88 7.10 9.71
N LYS A 64 5.44 7.78 10.78
CA LYS A 64 5.67 9.22 10.92
C LYS A 64 7.16 9.54 10.97
N TRP A 65 7.89 8.78 11.78
CA TRP A 65 9.33 8.95 11.95
C TRP A 65 10.08 8.83 10.63
N ILE A 66 9.80 7.81 9.80
CA ILE A 66 10.54 7.64 8.54
C ILE A 66 10.24 8.76 7.55
N VAL A 67 8.99 9.23 7.49
CA VAL A 67 8.61 10.38 6.64
C VAL A 67 9.37 11.62 7.07
N ASP A 68 9.40 11.92 8.37
CA ASP A 68 10.11 13.08 8.90
C ASP A 68 11.63 12.97 8.75
N ALA A 69 12.19 11.75 8.87
CA ALA A 69 13.61 11.48 8.65
C ALA A 69 14.03 11.70 7.18
N PHE A 70 13.11 11.54 6.23
CA PHE A 70 13.34 11.95 4.83
C PHE A 70 13.14 13.45 4.58
N GLY A 71 12.73 14.23 5.59
CA GLY A 71 12.43 15.65 5.45
C GLY A 71 11.02 15.93 4.91
N GLY A 72 10.11 14.96 5.04
CA GLY A 72 8.76 14.96 4.48
C GLY A 72 8.63 14.08 3.24
N VAL A 73 7.39 13.78 2.84
CA VAL A 73 7.08 12.95 1.67
C VAL A 73 6.38 13.78 0.58
N PRO A 74 6.93 13.86 -0.64
CA PRO A 74 6.26 14.52 -1.76
C PRO A 74 5.07 13.69 -2.24
N VAL A 75 3.88 14.29 -2.30
CA VAL A 75 2.64 13.65 -2.74
C VAL A 75 1.90 14.55 -3.71
N GLY A 76 1.57 14.01 -4.88
CA GLY A 76 0.62 14.63 -5.81
C GLY A 76 -0.81 14.29 -5.43
N VAL A 77 -1.48 15.17 -4.68
CA VAL A 77 -2.90 15.05 -4.34
C VAL A 77 -3.73 15.22 -5.63
N GLN A 78 -4.45 14.17 -6.02
CA GLN A 78 -5.15 14.10 -7.30
C GLN A 78 -6.44 14.92 -7.34
N THR A 79 -7.14 15.02 -6.21
CA THR A 79 -8.42 15.74 -6.10
C THR A 79 -8.51 16.36 -4.72
N THR A 80 -8.94 17.63 -4.65
CA THR A 80 -9.16 18.30 -3.37
C THR A 80 -10.27 17.58 -2.62
N PHE A 81 -10.09 17.25 -1.34
CA PHE A 81 -11.17 16.70 -0.52
C PHE A 81 -11.06 17.13 0.93
N THR A 82 -12.19 17.06 1.62
CA THR A 82 -12.27 17.30 3.06
C THR A 82 -12.88 16.10 3.76
N ASP A 83 -12.22 15.64 4.82
CA ASP A 83 -12.75 14.66 5.78
C ASP A 83 -13.14 15.42 7.05
N ASN A 84 -14.45 15.64 7.24
CA ASN A 84 -14.98 16.44 8.34
C ASN A 84 -15.07 15.68 9.68
N THR A 85 -14.75 14.40 9.68
CA THR A 85 -15.01 13.48 10.79
C THR A 85 -13.76 12.67 11.14
N PHE A 86 -12.59 13.26 10.98
CA PHE A 86 -11.31 12.60 11.22
C PHE A 86 -10.82 12.84 12.65
N PRO A 87 -10.16 11.88 13.31
CA PRO A 87 -10.18 10.45 13.03
C PRO A 87 -11.56 9.87 13.35
N ASN A 88 -11.97 8.83 12.61
CA ASN A 88 -13.26 8.16 12.83
C ASN A 88 -13.19 7.17 14.01
N ASN A 89 -12.82 7.66 15.20
CA ASN A 89 -12.81 6.95 16.49
C ASN A 89 -13.32 7.89 17.60
N SER A 90 -14.02 7.32 18.57
CA SER A 90 -14.68 8.04 19.66
C SER A 90 -13.71 8.71 20.64
N ASP A 91 -12.46 8.25 20.69
CA ASP A 91 -11.61 8.46 21.87
C ASP A 91 -10.69 9.67 21.75
N THR A 92 -10.49 10.22 20.54
CA THR A 92 -9.47 11.26 20.28
C THR A 92 -10.07 12.59 19.82
N GLY A 93 -11.39 12.73 19.84
CA GLY A 93 -12.10 13.87 19.26
C GLY A 93 -12.07 13.85 17.72
N ILE A 94 -13.11 14.41 17.11
CA ILE A 94 -13.20 14.56 15.64
C ILE A 94 -12.87 16.00 15.23
N TYR A 95 -12.17 16.14 14.12
CA TYR A 95 -11.82 17.40 13.48
C TYR A 95 -11.92 17.26 11.95
N SER A 96 -11.97 18.41 11.28
CA SER A 96 -11.97 18.47 9.82
C SER A 96 -10.55 18.61 9.28
N VAL A 97 -10.22 17.83 8.26
CA VAL A 97 -8.95 17.92 7.54
C VAL A 97 -9.21 18.03 6.04
N THR A 98 -8.51 18.97 5.41
CA THR A 98 -8.58 19.19 3.95
C THR A 98 -7.24 18.87 3.29
N PHE A 99 -7.29 18.22 2.14
CA PHE A 99 -6.17 18.03 1.23
C PHE A 99 -6.50 18.74 -0.08
N THR A 100 -5.64 19.67 -0.50
CA THR A 100 -5.84 20.44 -1.73
C THR A 100 -5.15 19.75 -2.88
N GLN A 101 -5.80 19.67 -4.04
CA GLN A 101 -5.21 19.15 -5.27
C GLN A 101 -3.90 19.89 -5.60
N GLY A 102 -2.87 19.13 -5.96
CA GLY A 102 -1.54 19.67 -6.26
C GLY A 102 -0.43 18.88 -5.58
N GLN A 103 0.79 19.40 -5.69
CA GLN A 103 1.95 18.81 -5.02
C GLN A 103 2.04 19.33 -3.58
N GLU A 104 2.17 18.42 -2.63
CA GLU A 104 2.34 18.73 -1.21
C GLU A 104 3.51 17.89 -0.67
N VAL A 105 4.46 18.52 0.03
CA VAL A 105 5.46 17.80 0.83
C VAL A 105 4.89 17.64 2.24
N MET A 106 4.41 16.45 2.55
CA MET A 106 3.72 16.16 3.81
C MET A 106 4.72 15.78 4.90
N SER A 107 4.57 16.34 6.11
CA SER A 107 5.23 15.81 7.31
C SER A 107 4.68 14.44 7.68
N GLY A 108 5.33 13.72 8.61
CA GLY A 108 4.89 12.42 9.08
C GLY A 108 3.46 12.42 9.56
N GLU A 109 3.08 13.37 10.43
CA GLU A 109 1.71 13.49 10.93
C GLU A 109 0.72 13.76 9.78
N ARG A 110 1.06 14.67 8.86
CA ARG A 110 0.21 15.02 7.72
C ARG A 110 0.00 13.83 6.78
N ALA A 111 1.08 13.10 6.49
CA ALA A 111 1.07 11.88 5.69
C ALA A 111 0.25 10.77 6.36
N LEU A 112 0.32 10.65 7.70
CA LEU A 112 -0.45 9.65 8.44
C LEU A 112 -1.94 9.95 8.36
N VAL A 113 -2.34 11.21 8.51
CA VAL A 113 -3.73 11.64 8.33
C VAL A 113 -4.20 11.35 6.90
N PHE A 114 -3.36 11.61 5.88
CA PHE A 114 -3.67 11.30 4.48
C PHE A 114 -3.91 9.81 4.26
N ALA A 115 -3.02 8.96 4.82
CA ALA A 115 -3.11 7.50 4.74
C ALA A 115 -4.32 6.91 5.46
N ARG A 116 -4.89 7.63 6.43
CA ARG A 116 -5.97 7.16 7.30
C ARG A 116 -7.35 7.72 6.95
N SER A 117 -7.44 8.82 6.23
CA SER A 117 -8.72 9.44 5.87
C SER A 117 -9.60 8.49 5.04
N ARG A 118 -10.90 8.44 5.37
CA ARG A 118 -11.90 7.53 4.78
C ARG A 118 -13.25 8.19 4.50
N LYS A 119 -13.45 9.44 4.91
CA LYS A 119 -14.75 10.14 4.81
C LYS A 119 -14.63 11.43 3.99
N GLY A 120 -13.76 11.42 2.98
CA GLY A 120 -13.69 12.48 1.97
C GLY A 120 -15.06 12.77 1.37
N ASN A 121 -15.41 14.04 1.24
CA ASN A 121 -16.74 14.53 0.92
C ASN A 121 -17.16 14.46 -0.57
N ASN A 122 -16.30 14.02 -1.48
CA ASN A 122 -16.52 14.14 -2.93
C ASN A 122 -16.07 12.89 -3.72
N GLY A 123 -16.44 11.70 -3.25
CA GLY A 123 -16.00 10.43 -3.85
C GLY A 123 -14.64 9.95 -3.34
N GLU A 124 -13.95 10.78 -2.56
CA GLU A 124 -12.71 10.47 -1.84
C GLU A 124 -12.96 9.71 -0.52
N GLY A 125 -14.21 9.35 -0.23
CA GLY A 125 -14.66 8.72 1.02
C GLY A 125 -14.82 7.20 0.96
N SER A 126 -13.75 6.44 0.71
CA SER A 126 -13.83 4.97 0.70
C SER A 126 -12.53 4.27 1.13
N ASP A 127 -12.62 2.96 1.41
CA ASP A 127 -11.45 2.11 1.66
C ASP A 127 -10.54 2.02 0.42
N LEU A 128 -11.14 2.03 -0.77
CA LEU A 128 -10.45 2.04 -2.05
C LEU A 128 -9.63 3.31 -2.22
N MET A 129 -10.21 4.48 -1.94
CA MET A 129 -9.48 5.74 -2.02
C MET A 129 -8.38 5.84 -0.96
N ARG A 130 -8.61 5.29 0.23
CA ARG A 130 -7.54 5.14 1.25
C ARG A 130 -6.37 4.30 0.72
N ALA A 131 -6.63 3.16 0.09
CA ALA A 131 -5.58 2.32 -0.48
C ALA A 131 -4.79 3.05 -1.59
N LYS A 132 -5.48 3.80 -2.48
CA LYS A 132 -4.81 4.64 -3.48
C LYS A 132 -3.89 5.69 -2.86
N ARG A 133 -4.30 6.35 -1.77
CA ARG A 133 -3.43 7.30 -1.05
C ARG A 133 -2.20 6.64 -0.44
N GLN A 134 -2.35 5.42 0.08
CA GLN A 134 -1.22 4.64 0.58
C GLN A 134 -0.23 4.31 -0.55
N HIS A 135 -0.72 4.03 -1.77
CA HIS A 135 0.15 3.84 -2.94
C HIS A 135 0.87 5.14 -3.35
N LEU A 136 0.18 6.29 -3.32
CA LEU A 136 0.80 7.60 -3.57
C LEU A 136 1.90 7.91 -2.54
N LEU A 137 1.68 7.57 -1.27
CA LEU A 137 2.68 7.72 -0.22
C LEU A 137 3.89 6.81 -0.42
N LEU A 138 3.68 5.55 -0.83
CA LEU A 138 4.80 4.65 -1.14
C LEU A 138 5.65 5.17 -2.29
N GLN A 139 5.02 5.66 -3.36
CA GLN A 139 5.74 6.28 -4.47
C GLN A 139 6.47 7.55 -4.02
N GLY A 140 5.81 8.40 -3.22
CA GLY A 140 6.43 9.58 -2.63
C GLY A 140 7.64 9.25 -1.76
N LEU A 141 7.57 8.18 -0.96
CA LEU A 141 8.69 7.72 -0.12
C LEU A 141 9.89 7.28 -0.96
N VAL A 142 9.67 6.61 -2.08
CA VAL A 142 10.74 6.24 -3.03
C VAL A 142 11.43 7.50 -3.58
N GLU A 143 10.69 8.55 -3.92
CA GLU A 143 11.28 9.84 -4.32
C GLU A 143 11.95 10.57 -3.15
N ALA A 144 11.42 10.41 -1.94
CA ALA A 144 11.89 11.10 -0.74
C ALA A 144 13.33 10.71 -0.35
N VAL A 145 13.76 9.50 -0.72
CA VAL A 145 15.10 8.95 -0.44
C VAL A 145 16.24 9.84 -0.95
N LYS A 146 16.07 10.53 -2.08
CA LYS A 146 17.10 11.43 -2.66
C LYS A 146 16.93 12.90 -2.23
N GLN A 147 16.01 13.22 -1.32
CA GLN A 147 15.82 14.60 -0.89
C GLN A 147 17.06 15.10 -0.13
N PRO A 148 17.60 16.30 -0.46
CA PRO A 148 18.73 16.87 0.27
C PRO A 148 18.45 17.14 1.76
N LYS A 149 17.17 17.21 2.14
CA LYS A 149 16.72 17.36 3.53
C LYS A 149 16.65 16.05 4.31
N SER A 150 16.81 14.91 3.63
CA SER A 150 16.85 13.62 4.30
C SER A 150 18.04 13.55 5.24
N GLN A 151 17.81 13.06 6.45
CA GLN A 151 18.87 12.75 7.42
C GLN A 151 19.84 11.68 6.92
N PHE A 152 19.41 10.89 5.94
CA PHE A 152 20.22 9.88 5.29
C PHE A 152 20.92 10.40 4.03
N TRP A 153 20.85 11.69 3.69
CA TRP A 153 21.51 12.22 2.49
C TRP A 153 22.98 12.60 2.76
N PRO A 154 23.95 12.17 1.92
CA PRO A 154 23.81 11.22 0.82
C PRO A 154 23.59 9.78 1.32
N MET A 155 22.77 9.00 0.60
CA MET A 155 22.31 7.68 1.06
C MET A 155 23.47 6.73 1.38
N ASN A 156 23.49 6.25 2.63
CA ASN A 156 24.26 5.09 3.05
C ASN A 156 23.29 3.97 3.44
N VAL A 157 23.26 2.91 2.64
CA VAL A 157 22.29 1.81 2.75
C VAL A 157 22.37 1.10 4.10
N GLU A 158 23.58 0.84 4.62
CA GLU A 158 23.77 0.17 5.90
C GLU A 158 23.29 1.01 7.08
N THR A 159 23.67 2.29 7.13
CA THR A 159 23.19 3.24 8.15
C THR A 159 21.67 3.35 8.10
N PHE A 160 21.09 3.48 6.91
CA PHE A 160 19.65 3.54 6.72
C PHE A 160 18.96 2.27 7.21
N PHE A 161 19.42 1.10 6.75
CA PHE A 161 18.87 -0.19 7.12
C PHE A 161 18.90 -0.39 8.63
N ASN A 162 20.06 -0.19 9.27
CA ASN A 162 20.21 -0.31 10.71
C ASN A 162 19.30 0.66 11.48
N ALA A 163 19.07 1.87 10.97
CA ALA A 163 18.18 2.84 11.60
C ALA A 163 16.70 2.40 11.52
N VAL A 164 16.26 1.89 10.37
CA VAL A 164 14.84 1.49 10.18
C VAL A 164 14.52 0.13 10.81
N THR A 165 15.51 -0.75 10.98
CA THR A 165 15.35 -2.09 11.58
C THR A 165 15.82 -2.17 13.04
N ALA A 166 16.06 -1.04 13.71
CA ALA A 166 16.45 -1.04 15.11
C ALA A 166 15.41 -1.76 15.99
N PRO A 167 15.77 -2.34 17.17
CA PRO A 167 14.92 -3.22 17.98
C PRO A 167 13.55 -2.71 18.48
N THR A 168 13.12 -1.51 18.09
CA THR A 168 11.83 -0.90 18.42
C THR A 168 11.22 -0.13 17.24
N LYS A 169 11.71 -0.42 16.02
CA LYS A 169 11.28 0.19 14.77
C LYS A 169 10.56 -0.85 13.92
N MET A 170 10.76 -0.79 12.61
CA MET A 170 10.12 -1.70 11.68
C MET A 170 10.68 -3.11 11.84
N ALA A 171 9.80 -4.10 11.81
CA ALA A 171 10.18 -5.50 11.77
C ALA A 171 10.19 -5.97 10.32
N THR A 172 11.23 -6.66 9.89
CA THR A 172 11.39 -7.12 8.51
C THR A 172 12.12 -8.45 8.44
N THR A 173 11.88 -9.22 7.38
CA THR A 173 12.70 -10.38 7.02
C THR A 173 13.79 -10.04 6.01
N LEU A 174 13.76 -8.84 5.44
CA LEU A 174 14.82 -8.35 4.56
C LEU A 174 16.14 -8.29 5.33
N THR A 175 17.20 -8.71 4.67
CA THR A 175 18.58 -8.61 5.14
C THR A 175 19.21 -7.30 4.64
N LEU A 176 20.40 -6.98 5.15
CA LEU A 176 21.19 -5.87 4.62
C LEU A 176 21.59 -6.10 3.15
N GLU A 177 21.81 -7.34 2.74
CA GLU A 177 22.08 -7.70 1.33
C GLU A 177 20.88 -7.39 0.44
N ASP A 178 19.66 -7.72 0.89
CA ASP A 178 18.43 -7.35 0.18
C ASP A 178 18.29 -5.83 0.06
N ALA A 179 18.69 -5.08 1.10
CA ALA A 179 18.66 -3.62 1.07
C ALA A 179 19.63 -3.04 0.02
N TYR A 180 20.82 -3.62 -0.14
CA TYR A 180 21.74 -3.25 -1.22
C TYR A 180 21.16 -3.60 -2.60
N TYR A 181 20.55 -4.79 -2.75
CA TYR A 181 19.88 -5.16 -3.99
C TYR A 181 18.75 -4.18 -4.36
N LEU A 182 17.92 -3.78 -3.39
CA LEU A 182 16.85 -2.80 -3.59
C LEU A 182 17.39 -1.39 -3.89
N TRP A 183 18.57 -1.04 -3.37
CA TRP A 183 19.22 0.23 -3.69
C TRP A 183 19.76 0.27 -5.13
N ASP A 184 20.32 -0.84 -5.61
CA ASP A 184 20.75 -0.99 -7.00
C ASP A 184 19.52 -0.93 -7.93
N PHE A 185 18.44 -1.62 -7.56
CA PHE A 185 17.16 -1.52 -8.25
C PHE A 185 16.65 -0.07 -8.32
N TYR A 186 16.71 0.66 -7.20
CA TYR A 186 16.30 2.06 -7.12
C TYR A 186 17.10 2.98 -8.05
N SER A 187 18.38 2.68 -8.28
CA SER A 187 19.21 3.43 -9.23
C SER A 187 18.68 3.38 -10.66
N ASP A 188 17.93 2.31 -11.00
CA ASP A 188 17.29 2.08 -12.29
C ASP A 188 15.77 2.31 -12.25
N LYS A 189 15.22 2.92 -11.19
CA LYS A 189 13.77 3.07 -10.97
C LYS A 189 13.01 3.67 -12.17
N ASP A 190 13.63 4.58 -12.91
CA ASP A 190 13.00 5.30 -14.02
C ASP A 190 12.78 4.40 -15.25
N LYS A 191 13.41 3.22 -15.28
CA LYS A 191 13.11 2.16 -16.27
C LYS A 191 11.80 1.44 -15.96
N TYR A 192 11.34 1.50 -14.71
CA TYR A 192 10.19 0.74 -14.23
C TYR A 192 8.90 1.54 -14.33
N THR A 193 7.84 0.90 -14.81
CA THR A 193 6.48 1.42 -14.71
C THR A 193 5.84 0.94 -13.42
N VAL A 194 5.41 1.88 -12.57
CA VAL A 194 4.67 1.58 -11.34
C VAL A 194 3.17 1.62 -11.62
N GLU A 195 2.48 0.51 -11.38
CA GLU A 195 1.03 0.40 -11.49
C GLU A 195 0.39 0.23 -10.10
N SER A 196 -0.72 0.92 -9.88
CA SER A 196 -1.53 0.77 -8.67
C SER A 196 -2.74 -0.10 -8.94
N PHE A 197 -2.87 -1.17 -8.17
CA PHE A 197 -3.97 -2.13 -8.27
C PHE A 197 -4.63 -2.34 -6.91
N VAL A 198 -5.90 -1.99 -6.80
CA VAL A 198 -6.68 -2.19 -5.57
C VAL A 198 -7.75 -3.22 -5.87
N VAL A 199 -7.74 -4.34 -5.15
CA VAL A 199 -8.74 -5.40 -5.32
C VAL A 199 -10.10 -4.83 -4.97
N GLY A 200 -10.94 -4.64 -5.99
CA GLY A 200 -12.22 -3.99 -5.88
C GLY A 200 -13.40 -4.88 -6.26
N ASP A 201 -14.53 -4.23 -6.51
CA ASP A 201 -15.82 -4.89 -6.72
C ASP A 201 -15.86 -5.83 -7.93
N GLU A 202 -14.84 -5.88 -8.78
CA GLU A 202 -14.75 -6.86 -9.87
C GLU A 202 -14.39 -8.27 -9.39
N TYR A 203 -13.74 -8.40 -8.22
CA TYR A 203 -13.27 -9.68 -7.67
C TYR A 203 -14.01 -10.10 -6.40
N ILE A 204 -14.51 -9.12 -5.65
CA ILE A 204 -15.11 -9.33 -4.33
C ILE A 204 -16.43 -8.57 -4.22
N TYR A 205 -17.26 -8.95 -3.27
CA TYR A 205 -18.50 -8.23 -2.96
C TYR A 205 -18.88 -8.37 -1.48
N HIS A 206 -19.75 -7.47 -1.00
CA HIS A 206 -20.31 -7.57 0.34
C HIS A 206 -21.61 -8.40 0.29
N PRO A 207 -21.72 -9.55 0.99
CA PRO A 207 -22.86 -10.47 0.86
C PRO A 207 -24.11 -10.04 1.65
N GLY A 208 -24.08 -8.89 2.32
CA GLY A 208 -25.13 -8.45 3.23
C GLY A 208 -24.78 -8.75 4.69
N LEU A 209 -25.56 -8.20 5.61
CA LEU A 209 -25.39 -8.41 7.05
C LEU A 209 -26.22 -9.61 7.51
N TYR A 210 -25.81 -10.24 8.60
CA TYR A 210 -26.63 -11.25 9.28
C TYR A 210 -28.03 -10.70 9.62
N PRO A 211 -29.12 -11.47 9.41
CA PRO A 211 -29.17 -12.88 8.99
C PRO A 211 -29.23 -13.10 7.47
N ALA A 212 -29.21 -12.05 6.65
CA ALA A 212 -29.27 -12.18 5.19
C ALA A 212 -28.02 -12.82 4.59
N SER A 213 -26.89 -12.74 5.29
CA SER A 213 -25.67 -13.49 5.01
C SER A 213 -25.27 -14.35 6.21
N PRO A 214 -24.47 -15.42 6.02
CA PRO A 214 -23.96 -16.24 7.12
C PRO A 214 -22.88 -15.54 7.95
N TYR A 215 -22.52 -14.28 7.61
CA TYR A 215 -21.43 -13.55 8.26
C TYR A 215 -21.97 -12.56 9.29
N HIS A 216 -21.49 -12.68 10.53
CA HIS A 216 -21.89 -11.82 11.65
C HIS A 216 -21.15 -10.47 11.67
N ALA A 217 -20.49 -10.09 10.57
CA ALA A 217 -19.72 -8.86 10.46
C ALA A 217 -19.77 -8.31 9.02
N TRP A 218 -19.51 -7.01 8.86
CA TRP A 218 -19.33 -6.39 7.55
C TRP A 218 -18.05 -6.93 6.89
N VAL A 219 -18.17 -7.73 5.83
CA VAL A 219 -17.05 -8.44 5.18
C VAL A 219 -17.15 -8.36 3.67
N PHE A 220 -16.02 -8.46 2.99
CA PHE A 220 -15.99 -8.79 1.57
C PHE A 220 -15.75 -10.29 1.40
N ILE A 221 -16.37 -10.91 0.41
CA ILE A 221 -16.10 -12.29 0.01
C ILE A 221 -15.77 -12.35 -1.49
N PRO A 222 -14.99 -13.33 -1.95
CA PRO A 222 -14.75 -13.53 -3.37
C PRO A 222 -16.06 -13.72 -4.15
N ARG A 223 -16.10 -13.23 -5.38
CA ARG A 223 -17.19 -13.50 -6.33
C ARG A 223 -17.16 -14.96 -6.81
N ASP A 224 -18.20 -15.34 -7.55
CA ASP A 224 -18.30 -16.64 -8.21
C ASP A 224 -17.06 -16.92 -9.07
N GLY A 225 -16.50 -18.13 -8.95
CA GLY A 225 -15.20 -18.50 -9.54
C GLY A 225 -13.99 -18.18 -8.65
N GLY A 226 -14.21 -17.58 -7.48
CA GLY A 226 -13.18 -17.33 -6.47
C GLY A 226 -12.14 -16.30 -6.91
N LEU A 227 -10.90 -16.48 -6.46
CA LEU A 227 -9.80 -15.54 -6.72
C LEU A 227 -8.99 -15.87 -7.97
N SER A 228 -9.38 -16.88 -8.75
CA SER A 228 -8.63 -17.29 -9.95
C SER A 228 -8.48 -16.17 -10.97
N ARG A 229 -9.55 -15.40 -11.22
CA ARG A 229 -9.48 -14.23 -12.12
C ARG A 229 -8.52 -13.16 -11.60
N LEU A 230 -8.55 -12.86 -10.29
CA LEU A 230 -7.62 -11.93 -9.66
C LEU A 230 -6.17 -12.36 -9.88
N ARG A 231 -5.87 -13.64 -9.69
CA ARG A 231 -4.51 -14.20 -9.89
C ARG A 231 -4.07 -14.05 -11.35
N THR A 232 -4.94 -14.36 -12.30
CA THR A 232 -4.66 -14.19 -13.74
C THR A 232 -4.37 -12.72 -14.08
N ASP A 233 -5.17 -11.79 -13.56
CA ASP A 233 -5.01 -10.37 -13.85
C ASP A 233 -3.72 -9.81 -13.23
N ILE A 234 -3.32 -10.28 -12.04
CA ILE A 234 -2.03 -9.94 -11.42
C ILE A 234 -0.86 -10.42 -12.29
N VAL A 235 -0.90 -11.68 -12.76
CA VAL A 235 0.14 -12.23 -13.65
C VAL A 235 0.21 -11.41 -14.94
N HIS A 236 -0.94 -11.10 -15.54
CA HIS A 236 -1.01 -10.30 -16.76
C HIS A 236 -0.33 -8.94 -16.57
N LYS A 237 -0.72 -8.17 -15.55
CA LYS A 237 -0.15 -6.86 -15.21
C LYS A 237 1.37 -6.89 -14.99
N LEU A 238 1.89 -7.98 -14.43
CA LEU A 238 3.33 -8.17 -14.23
C LEU A 238 4.06 -8.62 -15.49
N SER A 239 3.37 -9.25 -16.44
CA SER A 239 3.96 -9.84 -17.66
C SER A 239 3.93 -8.93 -18.89
N GLU A 240 3.05 -7.93 -18.92
CA GLU A 240 2.97 -6.99 -20.05
C GLU A 240 4.24 -6.15 -20.18
N THR A 241 4.93 -6.29 -21.32
CA THR A 241 6.05 -5.41 -21.70
C THR A 241 5.53 -4.08 -22.21
N THR A 242 6.18 -2.98 -21.83
CA THR A 242 5.80 -1.60 -22.18
C THR A 242 5.65 -1.33 -23.70
N GLU A 243 6.21 -2.20 -24.56
CA GLU A 243 6.10 -2.09 -26.03
C GLU A 243 4.70 -2.43 -26.60
N SER A 244 3.87 -3.21 -25.90
CA SER A 244 2.56 -3.63 -26.44
C SER A 244 1.50 -2.51 -26.45
N THR A 245 1.69 -1.45 -25.66
CA THR A 245 0.76 -0.30 -25.62
C THR A 245 0.94 0.72 -26.75
N SER A 246 2.05 0.66 -27.51
CA SER A 246 2.28 1.57 -28.65
C SER A 246 1.54 1.15 -29.93
N SER A 247 1.08 -0.09 -30.03
CA SER A 247 0.47 -0.65 -31.26
C SER A 247 -1.06 -0.65 -31.24
N ALA A 248 -1.70 -0.24 -30.13
CA ALA A 248 -3.16 -0.19 -30.00
C ALA A 248 -3.79 1.20 -30.27
N VAL A 249 -2.98 2.23 -30.60
CA VAL A 249 -3.45 3.58 -30.99
C VAL A 249 -3.07 3.86 -32.43
N THR A 250 -3.40 2.96 -33.35
CA THR A 250 -3.55 3.30 -34.77
C THR A 250 -4.48 2.27 -35.44
N GLN A 251 -5.79 2.51 -35.35
CA GLN A 251 -6.77 2.12 -36.37
C GLN A 251 -8.08 2.87 -36.15
#